data_AF-A0A0G4E720-F1
#
_entry.id   AF-A0A0G4E720-F1
#
_cell.length_a   1.000
_cell.length_b   1.000
_cell.length_c   1.000
_cell.angle_alpha   90.00
_cell.angle_beta   90.00
_cell.angle_gamma   90.00
#
_symmetry.space_group_name_H-M   'P 1'
#
loop_
_entity.id
_entity.type
_entity.pdbx_description
1 polymer ?
#
loop_
_entity_poly.entity_id
_entity_poly.type
_entity_poly.pdbx_seq_one_letter_code
_entity_poly.pdbx_strand_id
1 'polypeptide(L)'
;GSSNLWIPSKKCPIYNIACLLHNKYDSSSSSTYVTDGRTMAIQYGTGSMKGFLSKDKVCVADICADDQTFAEATSEPGITFIAAKFDGILGMAYQSIAVLGVKPVFNTFIDQHKVSQPIFAFWLNRIADDSVGGEITLGGMDPKHYKGDITYVSVTR
;
A
#
# COMPACT_ATOMS: atom_id res chain seq x y z
N GLY A 1 5.36 -3.63 -10.24
CA GLY A 1 4.88 -3.67 -8.85
C GLY A 1 5.85 -2.94 -7.96
N SER A 2 5.38 -2.17 -6.98
CA SER A 2 6.19 -1.43 -6.01
C SER A 2 6.17 -2.11 -4.64
N SER A 3 6.96 -1.59 -3.69
CA SER A 3 7.15 -2.21 -2.36
C SER A 3 6.94 -1.27 -1.18
N ASN A 4 6.73 0.02 -1.41
CA ASN A 4 6.42 0.98 -0.34
C ASN A 4 4.90 1.14 -0.19
N LEU A 5 4.43 1.31 1.05
CA LEU A 5 3.14 1.91 1.35
C LEU A 5 3.30 3.44 1.42
N TRP A 6 2.40 4.18 0.80
CA TRP A 6 2.27 5.61 0.98
C TRP A 6 0.82 6.07 0.91
N ILE A 7 0.49 7.10 1.69
CA ILE A 7 -0.81 7.78 1.71
C ILE A 7 -0.62 9.30 1.90
N PRO A 8 -1.60 10.14 1.51
CA PRO A 8 -1.50 11.59 1.68
C PRO A 8 -1.42 11.97 3.15
N SER A 9 -0.62 12.98 3.47
CA SER A 9 -0.42 13.50 4.82
C SER A 9 -1.25 14.75 5.07
N LYS A 10 -1.75 14.95 6.29
CA LYS A 10 -2.32 16.24 6.71
C LYS A 10 -1.30 17.38 6.67
N LYS A 11 0.00 17.06 6.64
CA LYS A 11 1.10 18.02 6.48
C LYS A 11 1.33 18.45 5.02
N CYS A 12 0.54 17.93 4.07
CA CYS A 12 0.61 18.39 2.69
C CYS A 12 0.16 19.86 2.57
N PRO A 13 0.80 20.68 1.73
CA PRO A 13 0.38 22.05 1.53
C PRO A 13 -0.98 22.16 0.86
N ILE A 14 -1.73 23.22 1.16
CA ILE A 14 -3.07 23.48 0.60
C ILE A 14 -3.06 23.58 -0.93
N TYR A 15 -1.94 24.00 -1.54
CA TYR A 15 -1.82 24.05 -2.99
C TYR A 15 -1.62 22.69 -3.67
N ASN A 16 -1.47 21.59 -2.92
CA ASN A 16 -1.47 20.23 -3.47
C ASN A 16 -2.92 19.74 -3.63
N ILE A 17 -3.47 19.93 -4.83
CA ILE A 17 -4.86 19.58 -5.18
C ILE A 17 -5.15 18.09 -4.96
N ALA A 18 -4.23 17.19 -5.33
CA ALA A 18 -4.42 15.76 -5.14
C ALA A 18 -4.66 15.44 -3.66
N CYS A 19 -3.83 15.98 -2.77
CA CYS A 19 -3.98 15.79 -1.34
C CYS A 19 -5.24 16.43 -0.74
N LEU A 20 -5.78 17.51 -1.34
CA LEU A 20 -7.04 18.10 -0.89
C LEU A 20 -8.24 17.21 -1.19
N LEU A 21 -8.23 16.51 -2.32
CA LEU A 21 -9.34 15.68 -2.79
C LEU A 21 -9.38 14.28 -2.15
N HIS A 22 -8.30 13.87 -1.49
CA HIS A 22 -8.14 12.55 -0.90
C HIS A 22 -8.12 12.59 0.63
N ASN A 23 -8.33 11.41 1.23
CA ASN A 23 -8.17 11.22 2.66
C ASN A 23 -6.71 11.45 3.06
N LYS A 24 -6.53 12.00 4.26
CA LYS A 24 -5.22 12.41 4.78
C LYS A 24 -4.96 11.73 6.11
N TYR A 25 -3.77 11.19 6.25
CA TYR A 25 -3.27 10.69 7.52
C TYR A 25 -2.91 11.83 8.46
N ASP A 26 -3.42 11.76 9.69
CA ASP A 26 -3.15 12.70 10.77
C ASP A 26 -2.41 12.01 11.91
N SER A 27 -1.08 12.14 11.92
CA SER A 27 -0.23 11.56 12.95
C SER A 27 -0.56 12.06 14.37
N SER A 28 -1.17 13.24 14.51
CA SER A 28 -1.51 13.79 15.84
C SER A 28 -2.70 13.10 16.50
N SER A 29 -3.49 12.36 15.72
CA SER A 29 -4.67 11.63 16.18
C SER A 29 -4.40 10.14 16.44
N SER A 30 -3.20 9.65 16.15
CA SER A 30 -2.81 8.26 16.36
C SER A 30 -2.00 8.10 17.64
N SER A 31 -2.44 7.21 18.53
CA SER A 31 -1.72 6.87 19.77
C SER A 31 -0.56 5.89 19.55
N THR A 32 -0.52 5.23 18.38
CA THR A 32 0.54 4.28 17.99
C THR A 32 1.56 4.87 17.03
N TYR A 33 1.39 6.14 16.66
CA TYR A 33 2.32 6.86 15.81
C TYR A 33 3.70 7.00 16.48
N VAL A 34 4.74 6.70 15.70
CA VAL A 34 6.14 6.94 16.03
C VAL A 34 6.79 7.71 14.88
N THR A 35 7.49 8.79 15.22
CA THR A 35 8.22 9.60 14.25
C THR A 35 9.39 8.83 13.64
N ASP A 36 9.59 8.98 12.33
CA ASP A 36 10.79 8.50 11.60
C ASP A 36 11.45 9.69 10.89
N GLY A 37 10.71 10.40 10.04
CA GLY A 37 11.10 11.70 9.48
C GLY A 37 12.10 11.67 8.33
N ARG A 38 12.66 10.50 7.98
CA ARG A 38 13.51 10.35 6.79
C ARG A 38 12.73 10.73 5.54
N THR A 39 13.27 11.61 4.71
CA THR A 39 12.62 12.06 3.48
C THR A 39 12.69 10.99 2.40
N MET A 40 11.67 10.94 1.54
CA MET A 40 11.64 10.01 0.42
C MET A 40 10.93 10.58 -0.80
N ALA A 41 11.30 10.05 -1.96
CA ALA A 41 10.66 10.32 -3.23
C ALA A 41 10.47 9.01 -3.99
N ILE A 42 9.30 8.81 -4.59
CA ILE A 42 8.99 7.65 -5.42
C ILE A 42 8.56 8.13 -6.79
N GLN A 43 9.18 7.58 -7.83
CA GLN A 43 8.75 7.77 -9.22
C GLN A 43 8.02 6.51 -9.69
N TYR A 44 6.76 6.69 -10.08
CA TYR A 44 5.96 5.73 -10.84
C TYR A 44 5.95 6.18 -12.31
N GLY A 45 5.69 5.28 -13.27
CA GLY A 45 5.79 5.55 -14.71
C GLY A 45 5.49 7.01 -15.12
N THR A 46 4.25 7.46 -14.94
CA THR A 46 3.83 8.85 -15.21
C THR A 46 3.57 9.70 -13.97
N GLY A 47 3.62 9.14 -12.77
CA GLY A 47 3.28 9.83 -11.51
C GLY A 47 4.45 9.82 -10.54
N SER A 48 4.49 10.73 -9.57
CA SER A 48 5.48 10.65 -8.50
C SER A 48 4.91 11.17 -7.20
N MET A 49 5.56 10.80 -6.10
CA MET A 49 5.27 11.36 -4.79
C MET A 49 6.57 11.77 -4.10
N LYS A 50 6.52 12.83 -3.29
CA LYS A 50 7.53 13.18 -2.30
C LYS A 50 6.90 13.29 -0.92
N GLY A 51 7.67 12.97 0.10
CA GLY A 51 7.17 12.90 1.46
C GLY A 51 8.27 12.53 2.45
N PHE A 52 7.84 11.97 3.57
CA PHE A 52 8.73 11.47 4.62
C PHE A 52 8.15 10.20 5.23
N LEU A 53 9.01 9.41 5.89
CA LEU A 53 8.62 8.19 6.56
C LEU A 53 8.00 8.49 7.92
N SER A 54 7.01 7.67 8.27
CA SER A 54 6.39 7.57 9.58
C SER A 54 6.24 6.10 9.95
N LYS A 55 6.09 5.80 11.23
CA LYS A 55 5.77 4.46 11.70
C LYS A 55 4.44 4.50 12.44
N ASP A 56 3.58 3.55 12.16
CA ASP A 56 2.30 3.39 12.85
C ASP A 56 1.79 1.95 12.72
N LYS A 57 0.68 1.64 13.36
CA LYS A 57 -0.08 0.42 13.15
C LYS A 57 -0.89 0.53 11.85
N VAL A 58 -0.66 -0.39 10.91
CA VAL A 58 -1.36 -0.44 9.62
C VAL A 58 -2.26 -1.67 9.58
N CYS A 59 -3.57 -1.47 9.41
CA CYS A 59 -4.55 -2.56 9.32
C CYS A 59 -5.13 -2.67 7.90
N VAL A 60 -5.26 -3.89 7.38
CA VAL A 60 -5.90 -4.20 6.10
C VAL A 60 -6.94 -5.30 6.34
N ALA A 61 -8.19 -5.04 5.96
CA ALA A 61 -9.40 -5.78 6.37
C ALA A 61 -9.55 -5.81 7.90
N ASP A 62 -8.87 -6.71 8.59
CA ASP A 62 -8.79 -6.80 10.06
C ASP A 62 -7.41 -7.26 10.55
N ILE A 63 -6.44 -7.38 9.63
CA ILE A 63 -5.08 -7.84 9.91
C ILE A 63 -4.19 -6.63 10.10
N CYS A 64 -3.54 -6.51 11.26
CA CYS A 64 -2.72 -5.36 11.57
C CYS A 64 -1.23 -5.71 11.65
N ALA A 65 -0.43 -4.86 11.01
CA ALA A 65 1.01 -4.82 11.06
C ALA A 65 1.37 -3.74 12.09
N ASP A 66 1.87 -4.20 13.23
CA ASP A 66 2.35 -3.30 14.28
C ASP A 66 3.71 -2.72 13.85
N ASP A 67 4.02 -1.49 14.26
CA ASP A 67 5.30 -0.83 13.95
C ASP A 67 5.65 -0.78 12.44
N GLN A 68 4.66 -0.62 11.57
CA GLN A 68 4.86 -0.56 10.13
C GLN A 68 5.35 0.83 9.70
N THR A 69 6.50 0.87 9.03
CA THR A 69 7.01 2.09 8.40
C THR A 69 6.32 2.33 7.05
N PHE A 70 5.80 3.53 6.82
CA PHE A 70 5.16 3.93 5.56
C PHE A 70 5.46 5.40 5.24
N ALA A 71 5.10 5.86 4.05
CA ALA A 71 5.32 7.25 3.64
C ALA A 71 4.07 8.12 3.85
N GLU A 72 4.28 9.27 4.47
CA GLU A 72 3.38 10.40 4.46
C GLU A 72 3.69 11.27 3.24
N ALA A 73 2.82 11.26 2.23
CA ALA A 73 3.00 12.06 1.01
C ALA A 73 2.61 13.53 1.26
N THR A 74 3.52 14.44 0.93
CA THR A 74 3.30 15.90 1.02
C THR A 74 3.24 16.57 -0.35
N SER A 75 3.71 15.90 -1.40
CA SER A 75 3.66 16.36 -2.77
C SER A 75 3.38 15.21 -3.72
N GLU A 76 2.37 15.36 -4.57
CA GLU A 76 1.93 14.36 -5.56
C GLU A 76 1.76 15.05 -6.93
N PRO A 77 2.86 15.42 -7.60
CA PRO A 77 2.78 16.19 -8.83
C PRO A 77 2.17 15.38 -9.99
N GLY A 78 1.48 16.10 -10.87
CA GLY A 78 0.89 15.56 -12.10
C GLY A 78 -0.61 15.27 -11.98
N ILE A 79 -1.23 14.93 -13.11
CA ILE A 79 -2.67 14.66 -13.19
C ILE A 79 -3.05 13.26 -12.72
N THR A 80 -2.09 12.33 -12.67
CA THR A 80 -2.35 10.92 -12.41
C THR A 80 -3.05 10.69 -11.07
N PHE A 81 -2.58 11.35 -10.00
CA PHE A 81 -3.16 11.21 -8.66
C PHE A 81 -4.34 12.15 -8.42
N ILE A 82 -4.52 13.20 -9.23
CA ILE A 82 -5.73 14.03 -9.18
C ILE A 82 -6.92 13.26 -9.76
N ALA A 83 -6.71 12.52 -10.85
CA ALA A 83 -7.76 11.73 -11.52
C ALA A 83 -7.97 10.34 -10.87
N ALA A 84 -7.13 9.96 -9.91
CA ALA A 84 -7.27 8.70 -9.20
C ALA A 84 -8.51 8.74 -8.30
N LYS A 85 -9.15 7.57 -8.15
CA LYS A 85 -10.20 7.35 -7.13
C LYS A 85 -9.64 6.81 -5.81
N PHE A 86 -8.35 6.47 -5.78
CA PHE A 86 -7.69 5.86 -4.62
C PHE A 86 -6.80 6.89 -3.93
N ASP A 87 -6.69 6.81 -2.60
CA ASP A 87 -5.89 7.75 -1.82
C ASP A 87 -4.38 7.49 -1.94
N GLY A 88 -3.95 6.24 -2.03
CA GLY A 88 -2.54 5.87 -2.01
C GLY A 88 -2.27 4.49 -2.58
N ILE A 89 -1.03 4.01 -2.42
CA ILE A 89 -0.58 2.72 -2.96
C ILE A 89 0.04 1.89 -1.85
N LEU A 90 -0.41 0.65 -1.72
CA LEU A 90 0.21 -0.39 -0.90
C LEU A 90 1.05 -1.30 -1.79
N GLY A 91 2.38 -1.16 -1.71
CA GLY A 91 3.31 -2.03 -2.43
C GLY A 91 3.35 -3.46 -1.89
N MET A 92 3.22 -4.44 -2.78
CA MET A 92 3.16 -5.88 -2.47
C MET A 92 4.33 -6.69 -3.05
N ALA A 93 5.33 -6.01 -3.63
CA ALA A 93 6.52 -6.66 -4.19
C ALA A 93 7.63 -6.83 -3.14
N TYR A 94 8.72 -7.51 -3.53
CA TYR A 94 9.88 -7.76 -2.65
C TYR A 94 10.51 -6.47 -2.11
N GLN A 95 11.03 -6.52 -0.88
CA GLN A 95 11.71 -5.39 -0.23
C GLN A 95 12.90 -4.83 -1.02
N SER A 96 13.52 -5.62 -1.90
CA SER A 96 14.69 -5.23 -2.70
C SER A 96 14.46 -4.01 -3.60
N ILE A 97 13.20 -3.67 -3.91
CA ILE A 97 12.85 -2.48 -4.70
C ILE A 97 12.13 -1.41 -3.86
N ALA A 98 12.05 -1.59 -2.54
CA ALA A 98 11.52 -0.57 -1.65
C ALA A 98 12.51 0.60 -1.54
N VAL A 99 12.02 1.81 -1.79
CA VAL A 99 12.79 3.03 -1.54
C VAL A 99 13.14 3.07 -0.05
N LEU A 100 14.41 3.37 0.26
CA LEU A 100 15.01 3.31 1.60
C LEU A 100 15.02 1.92 2.26
N GLY A 101 14.80 0.84 1.49
CA GLY A 101 14.78 -0.52 2.00
C GLY A 101 13.70 -0.76 3.05
N VAL A 102 12.60 0.00 3.01
CA VAL A 102 11.48 -0.14 3.95
C VAL A 102 10.82 -1.50 3.79
N LYS A 103 10.56 -2.18 4.91
CA LYS A 103 9.86 -3.49 4.91
C LYS A 103 8.42 -3.33 4.40
N PRO A 104 7.99 -4.07 3.36
CA PRO A 104 6.60 -4.04 2.89
C PRO A 104 5.62 -4.55 3.94
N VAL A 105 4.37 -4.08 3.89
CA VAL A 105 3.32 -4.44 4.87
C VAL A 105 3.11 -5.94 4.96
N PHE A 106 3.07 -6.63 3.82
CA PHE A 106 2.85 -8.07 3.79
C PHE A 106 4.00 -8.86 4.43
N ASN A 107 5.25 -8.40 4.28
CA ASN A 107 6.39 -8.98 4.99
C ASN A 107 6.24 -8.83 6.50
N THR A 108 5.75 -7.67 6.97
CA THR A 108 5.47 -7.47 8.41
C THR A 108 4.36 -8.41 8.91
N PHE A 109 3.31 -8.66 8.13
CA PHE A 109 2.29 -9.66 8.49
C PHE A 109 2.89 -11.07 8.64
N ILE A 110 3.79 -11.47 7.74
CA ILE A 110 4.47 -12.77 7.81
C ILE A 110 5.34 -12.85 9.07
N ASP A 111 6.19 -11.86 9.28
CA ASP A 111 7.14 -11.82 10.41
C ASP A 111 6.42 -11.81 11.77
N GLN A 112 5.24 -11.20 11.83
CA GLN A 112 4.40 -11.14 13.04
C GLN A 112 3.39 -12.29 13.14
N HIS A 113 3.48 -13.30 12.26
CA HIS A 113 2.58 -14.47 12.22
C HIS A 113 1.08 -14.09 12.14
N LYS A 114 0.76 -13.04 11.39
CA LYS A 114 -0.61 -12.51 11.24
C LYS A 114 -1.38 -13.15 10.07
N VAL A 115 -0.71 -13.97 9.27
CA VAL A 115 -1.29 -14.72 8.15
C VAL A 115 -0.95 -16.20 8.29
N SER A 116 -1.88 -17.08 7.89
CA SER A 116 -1.72 -18.54 7.98
C SER A 116 -0.68 -19.09 7.01
N GLN A 117 -0.55 -18.48 5.83
CA GLN A 117 0.44 -18.83 4.81
C GLN A 117 1.13 -17.57 4.28
N PRO A 118 2.42 -17.64 3.89
CA PRO A 118 3.14 -16.50 3.33
C PRO A 118 2.79 -16.25 1.85
N ILE A 119 1.50 -16.28 1.51
CA ILE A 119 0.97 -16.05 0.16
C ILE A 119 -0.19 -15.05 0.19
N PHE A 120 -0.40 -14.36 -0.93
CA PHE A 120 -1.60 -13.57 -1.19
C PHE A 120 -2.08 -13.84 -2.61
N ALA A 121 -3.37 -13.60 -2.85
CA ALA A 121 -3.97 -13.81 -4.16
C ALA A 121 -4.95 -12.70 -4.50
N PHE A 122 -5.18 -12.53 -5.81
CA PHE A 122 -6.11 -11.56 -6.34
C PHE A 122 -7.14 -12.26 -7.22
N TRP A 123 -8.40 -11.95 -6.99
CA TRP A 123 -9.46 -12.10 -7.97
C TRP A 123 -9.90 -10.71 -8.40
N LEU A 124 -9.92 -10.44 -9.70
CA LEU A 124 -10.33 -9.14 -10.24
C LEU A 124 -11.51 -9.37 -11.17
N ASN A 125 -12.67 -8.81 -10.81
CA ASN A 125 -13.86 -8.90 -11.63
C ASN A 125 -13.64 -8.08 -12.92
N ARG A 126 -14.06 -8.66 -14.05
CA ARG A 126 -13.96 -8.01 -15.36
C ARG A 126 -15.26 -7.33 -15.77
N ILE A 127 -16.33 -7.53 -15.02
CA ILE A 127 -17.62 -6.87 -15.21
C ILE A 127 -17.55 -5.50 -14.53
N ALA A 128 -17.39 -4.43 -15.32
CA ALA A 128 -17.12 -3.09 -14.80
C ALA A 128 -18.24 -2.52 -13.93
N ASP A 129 -19.50 -2.88 -14.21
CA ASP A 129 -20.69 -2.36 -13.54
C ASP A 129 -21.18 -3.26 -12.39
N ASP A 130 -20.42 -4.31 -12.05
CA ASP A 130 -20.73 -5.13 -10.89
C ASP A 130 -20.40 -4.38 -9.59
N SER A 131 -21.23 -4.60 -8.58
CA SER A 131 -21.03 -4.12 -7.22
C SER A 131 -19.71 -4.60 -6.58
N VAL A 132 -19.22 -5.78 -6.96
CA VAL A 132 -17.97 -6.34 -6.44
C VAL A 132 -16.90 -6.32 -7.53
N GLY A 133 -15.97 -5.37 -7.44
CA GLY A 133 -14.88 -5.20 -8.42
C GLY A 133 -13.74 -6.22 -8.30
N GLY A 134 -13.59 -6.88 -7.15
CA GLY A 134 -12.53 -7.86 -6.92
C GLY A 134 -12.35 -8.21 -5.44
N GLU A 135 -11.42 -9.11 -5.18
CA GLU A 135 -11.01 -9.59 -3.86
C GLU A 135 -9.49 -9.72 -3.79
N ILE A 136 -8.90 -9.36 -2.65
CA ILE A 136 -7.56 -9.76 -2.26
C ILE A 136 -7.65 -10.72 -1.07
N THR A 137 -7.04 -11.89 -1.19
CA THR A 137 -6.90 -12.85 -0.09
C THR A 137 -5.51 -12.72 0.50
N LEU A 138 -5.41 -12.44 1.80
CA LEU A 138 -4.14 -12.42 2.54
C LEU A 138 -4.01 -13.70 3.36
N GLY A 139 -2.95 -14.49 3.13
CA GLY A 139 -2.74 -15.75 3.83
C GLY A 139 -3.33 -16.99 3.15
N GLY A 140 -3.74 -16.89 1.89
CA GLY A 140 -4.37 -18.00 1.18
C GLY A 140 -4.86 -17.63 -0.21
N MET A 141 -5.81 -18.41 -0.71
CA MET A 141 -6.50 -18.22 -1.98
C MET A 141 -7.98 -18.62 -1.79
N ASP A 142 -8.94 -17.84 -2.29
CA ASP A 142 -10.35 -18.27 -2.26
C ASP A 142 -10.66 -19.24 -3.44
N PRO A 143 -10.98 -20.52 -3.16
CA PRO A 143 -11.34 -21.51 -4.19
C PRO A 143 -12.61 -21.18 -4.98
N LYS A 144 -13.44 -20.23 -4.53
CA LYS A 144 -14.62 -19.77 -5.29
C LYS A 144 -14.23 -19.01 -6.56
N HIS A 145 -13.03 -18.46 -6.62
CA HIS A 145 -12.61 -17.51 -7.64
C HIS A 145 -11.69 -18.09 -8.73
N TYR A 146 -11.43 -19.40 -8.72
CA TYR A 146 -10.69 -20.09 -9.79
C TYR A 146 -11.24 -21.49 -10.05
N LYS A 147 -10.83 -22.10 -11.17
CA LYS A 147 -11.17 -23.48 -11.54
C LYS A 147 -9.92 -24.23 -11.96
N GLY A 148 -9.85 -25.51 -11.62
CA GLY A 148 -8.68 -26.35 -11.88
C GLY A 148 -7.51 -26.02 -10.94
N ASP A 149 -6.36 -26.59 -11.25
CA ASP A 149 -5.16 -26.47 -10.43
C ASP A 149 -4.34 -25.22 -10.74
N ILE A 150 -3.70 -24.67 -9.71
CA ILE A 150 -2.78 -23.54 -9.87
C ILE A 150 -1.44 -24.04 -10.44
N THR A 151 -1.03 -23.48 -11.57
CA THR A 151 0.30 -23.69 -12.13
C THR A 151 1.28 -22.69 -11.52
N TYR A 152 2.27 -23.18 -10.78
CA TYR A 152 3.32 -22.35 -10.19
C TYR A 152 4.56 -22.28 -11.08
N VAL A 153 5.16 -21.09 -11.14
CA VAL A 153 6.44 -20.84 -11.81
C VAL A 153 7.40 -20.16 -10.85
N SER A 154 8.68 -20.50 -10.94
CA SER A 154 9.71 -19.85 -10.13
C SER A 154 9.91 -18.40 -10.60
N VAL A 155 9.97 -17.47 -9.65
CA VAL A 155 10.24 -16.05 -9.95
C VAL A 155 11.69 -15.89 -10.41
N THR A 156 11.89 -15.24 -11.55
CA THR A 156 13.21 -14.83 -12.05
C THR A 156 13.48 -13.37 -11.73
N ARG A 157 14.76 -13.00 -11.64
CA ARG A 157 15.23 -11.69 -11.17
C ARG A 157 14.97 -10.57 -12.17
#